data_AF-A0A4Y9YRW2-F1
#
_entry.id   AF-A0A4Y9YRW2-F1
#
_cell.length_a   1.000
_cell.length_b   1.000
_cell.length_c   1.000
_cell.angle_alpha   90.00
_cell.angle_beta   90.00
_cell.angle_gamma   90.00
#
_symmetry.space_group_name_H-M   'P 1'
#
loop_
_entity.id
_entity.type
_entity.pdbx_description
1 polymer ?
#
loop_
_entity_poly.entity_id
_entity_poly.type
_entity_poly.pdbx_seq_one_letter_code
_entity_poly.pdbx_strand_id
1 'polypeptide(L)'
;MYLSGVSFYVLSDHFLIHQSHAYEEEARRNERRYNRKIYADFKEETCLRYIKRFHDEGVLNTTRGHNVLEECRKLKAIGRIVSQMLDGQ
;
A
#
# COMPACT_ATOMS: atom_id res chain seq x y z
N MET A 1 28.74 6.21 30.25
CA MET A 1 28.43 5.53 28.96
C MET A 1 28.01 6.58 27.94
N TYR A 2 28.49 6.52 26.70
CA TYR A 2 28.12 7.48 25.64
C TYR A 2 27.20 6.79 24.63
N LEU A 3 25.95 7.24 24.55
CA LEU A 3 24.93 6.69 23.66
C LEU A 3 24.26 7.84 22.91
N SER A 4 24.09 7.70 21.61
CA SER A 4 23.37 8.66 20.75
C SER A 4 23.78 10.14 20.93
N GLY A 5 25.07 10.41 21.08
CA GLY A 5 25.58 11.79 21.15
C GLY A 5 25.47 12.46 22.52
N VAL A 6 25.09 11.73 23.57
CA VAL A 6 24.96 12.26 24.94
C VAL A 6 25.76 11.41 25.92
N SER A 7 26.46 12.07 26.84
CA SER A 7 27.20 11.43 27.93
C SER A 7 26.27 11.15 29.12
N PHE A 8 26.03 9.86 29.38
CA PHE A 8 25.26 9.40 30.53
C PHE A 8 26.22 9.01 31.66
N TYR A 9 26.05 9.66 32.82
CA TYR A 9 26.73 9.33 34.08
C TYR A 9 25.72 8.69 35.01
N VAL A 10 25.78 7.38 35.17
CA VAL A 10 24.82 6.62 35.99
C VAL A 10 25.56 5.50 36.70
N LEU A 11 25.13 5.21 37.93
CA LEU A 11 25.59 4.09 38.75
C LEU A 11 25.29 2.76 38.05
N SER A 12 26.19 1.77 38.16
CA SER A 12 26.15 0.48 37.44
C SER A 12 24.81 -0.25 37.50
N ASP A 13 24.04 -0.03 38.59
CA ASP A 13 22.88 -0.85 38.93
C ASP A 13 21.54 -0.16 38.61
N HIS A 14 21.55 1.04 38.00
CA HIS A 14 20.35 1.85 37.82
C HIS A 14 19.76 1.83 36.40
N PHE A 15 20.31 1.02 35.50
CA PHE A 15 19.71 0.80 34.19
C PHE A 15 19.11 -0.59 34.10
N LEU A 16 17.78 -0.70 34.18
CA LEU A 16 17.10 -1.65 33.32
C LEU A 16 17.10 -1.03 31.92
N ILE A 17 18.15 -1.29 31.14
CA ILE A 17 18.01 -1.23 29.69
C ILE A 17 16.89 -2.21 29.40
N HIS A 18 15.70 -1.72 29.01
CA HIS A 18 14.66 -2.58 28.48
C HIS A 18 15.30 -3.25 27.26
N GLN A 19 15.80 -4.47 27.47
CA GLN A 19 16.35 -5.30 26.41
C GLN A 19 15.24 -5.39 25.40
N SER A 20 15.42 -4.74 24.24
CA SER A 20 14.62 -4.88 23.04
C SER A 20 13.25 -5.45 23.33
N HIS A 21 12.25 -4.60 23.65
CA HIS A 21 10.87 -5.11 23.65
C HIS A 21 10.72 -5.92 22.38
N ALA A 22 10.52 -7.23 22.52
CA ALA A 22 10.20 -8.06 21.38
C ALA A 22 8.85 -7.52 20.94
N TYR A 23 8.84 -6.57 20.00
CA TYR A 23 7.62 -6.22 19.29
C TYR A 23 7.05 -7.55 18.86
N GLU A 24 5.92 -7.95 19.43
CA GLU A 24 5.34 -9.27 19.19
C GLU A 24 5.39 -9.51 17.69
N GLU A 25 6.27 -10.42 17.26
CA GLU A 25 6.48 -10.69 15.84
C GLU A 25 5.15 -11.11 15.20
N GLU A 26 4.25 -11.68 16.00
CA GLU A 26 2.86 -11.96 15.67
C GLU A 26 2.06 -10.70 15.35
N ALA A 27 2.16 -9.63 16.16
CA ALA A 27 1.50 -8.35 15.89
C ALA A 27 1.99 -7.73 14.57
N ARG A 28 3.30 -7.74 14.31
CA ARG A 28 3.88 -7.25 13.03
C ARG A 28 3.46 -8.12 11.84
N ARG A 29 3.38 -9.44 12.02
CA ARG A 29 2.90 -10.37 10.98
C ARG A 29 1.43 -10.10 10.64
N ASN A 30 0.61 -9.87 11.66
CA ASN A 30 -0.80 -9.55 11.50
C ASN A 30 -0.98 -8.19 10.83
N GLU A 31 -0.25 -7.17 11.26
CA GLU A 31 -0.24 -5.84 10.64
C GLU A 31 0.09 -5.93 9.14
N ARG A 32 1.18 -6.61 8.76
CA ARG A 32 1.57 -6.78 7.35
C ARG A 32 0.51 -7.52 6.54
N ARG A 33 -0.17 -8.49 7.15
CA ARG A 33 -1.27 -9.23 6.49
C ARG A 33 -2.44 -8.29 6.18
N TYR A 34 -2.86 -7.47 7.14
CA TYR A 34 -3.93 -6.50 6.94
C TYR A 34 -3.54 -5.40 5.95
N ASN A 35 -2.34 -4.84 6.07
CA ASN A 35 -1.84 -3.82 5.15
C ASN A 35 -1.81 -4.30 3.70
N ARG A 36 -1.40 -5.56 3.46
CA ARG A 36 -1.45 -6.17 2.11
C ARG A 36 -2.87 -6.23 1.56
N LYS A 37 -3.85 -6.60 2.39
CA LYS A 37 -5.25 -6.67 1.97
C LYS A 37 -5.82 -5.27 1.70
N ILE A 38 -5.67 -4.35 2.64
CA ILE A 38 -6.15 -2.97 2.51
C ILE A 38 -5.57 -2.31 1.26
N TYR A 39 -4.28 -2.51 1.00
CA TYR A 39 -3.63 -1.96 -0.19
C TYR A 39 -4.13 -2.60 -1.49
N ALA A 40 -4.47 -3.88 -1.49
CA ALA A 40 -5.09 -4.54 -2.64
C ALA A 40 -6.50 -3.99 -2.90
N ASP A 41 -7.34 -3.93 -1.86
CA ASP A 41 -8.71 -3.41 -1.93
C ASP A 41 -8.73 -1.94 -2.40
N PHE A 42 -7.82 -1.11 -1.86
CA PHE A 42 -7.66 0.28 -2.25
C PHE A 42 -7.29 0.43 -3.75
N LYS A 43 -6.39 -0.43 -4.25
CA LYS A 43 -6.02 -0.42 -5.68
C LYS A 43 -7.21 -0.74 -6.58
N GLU A 44 -8.01 -1.73 -6.20
CA GLU A 44 -9.21 -2.13 -6.96
C GLU A 44 -10.25 -1.00 -6.99
N GLU A 45 -10.58 -0.42 -5.84
CA GLU A 45 -11.53 0.70 -5.74
C GLU A 45 -11.06 1.90 -6.56
N THR A 46 -9.78 2.27 -6.41
CA THR A 46 -9.18 3.41 -7.12
C THR A 46 -9.27 3.20 -8.63
N CYS A 47 -8.92 2.01 -9.10
CA CYS A 47 -9.03 1.65 -10.51
C CYS A 47 -10.46 1.79 -11.04
N LEU A 48 -11.44 1.20 -10.36
CA LEU A 48 -12.85 1.30 -10.76
C LEU A 48 -13.32 2.76 -10.83
N ARG A 49 -12.93 3.58 -9.83
CA ARG A 49 -13.30 4.99 -9.78
C ARG A 49 -12.73 5.77 -10.97
N TYR A 50 -11.45 5.59 -11.28
CA TYR A 50 -10.82 6.30 -12.40
C TYR A 50 -11.29 5.81 -13.77
N ILE A 51 -11.44 4.50 -13.95
CA ILE A 51 -11.98 3.92 -15.19
C ILE A 51 -13.37 4.48 -15.46
N LYS A 52 -14.27 4.44 -14.46
CA LYS A 52 -15.62 4.99 -14.59
C LYS A 52 -15.59 6.46 -14.96
N ARG A 53 -14.83 7.28 -14.23
CA ARG A 53 -14.73 8.72 -14.50
C ARG A 53 -14.23 9.00 -15.91
N PHE A 54 -13.18 8.32 -16.36
CA PHE A 54 -12.60 8.54 -17.69
C PHE A 54 -13.45 7.98 -18.82
N HIS A 55 -14.21 6.92 -18.56
CA HIS A 55 -15.24 6.44 -19.46
C HIS A 55 -16.35 7.48 -19.63
N ASP A 56 -16.89 8.01 -18.52
CA ASP A 56 -17.95 9.01 -18.52
C ASP A 56 -17.50 10.34 -19.18
N GLU A 57 -16.23 10.70 -19.03
CA GLU A 57 -15.60 11.86 -19.70
C GLU A 57 -15.19 11.59 -21.16
N GLY A 58 -15.27 10.35 -21.65
CA GLY A 58 -14.86 9.97 -23.00
C GLY A 58 -13.35 10.03 -23.27
N VAL A 59 -12.53 10.14 -22.22
CA VAL A 59 -11.06 10.29 -22.31
C VAL A 59 -10.30 8.98 -22.09
N LEU A 60 -11.00 7.86 -21.86
CA LEU A 60 -10.38 6.59 -21.50
C LEU A 60 -9.37 6.08 -22.56
N ASN A 61 -9.67 6.25 -23.85
CA ASN A 61 -8.80 5.82 -24.96
C ASN A 61 -7.75 6.87 -25.37
N THR A 62 -7.68 8.00 -24.66
CA THR A 62 -6.70 9.05 -24.95
C THR A 62 -5.39 8.79 -24.21
N THR A 63 -4.37 9.60 -24.50
CA THR A 63 -3.10 9.61 -23.76
C THR A 63 -3.30 9.78 -22.25
N ARG A 64 -4.36 10.47 -21.83
CA ARG A 64 -4.71 10.67 -20.41
C ARG A 64 -5.20 9.38 -19.74
N GLY A 65 -5.87 8.49 -20.46
CA GLY A 65 -6.39 7.22 -19.95
C GLY A 65 -5.39 6.06 -20.00
N HIS A 66 -4.29 6.19 -20.75
CA HIS A 66 -3.30 5.13 -20.95
C HIS A 66 -2.74 4.55 -19.64
N ASN A 67 -2.37 5.43 -18.70
CA ASN A 67 -1.83 5.01 -17.40
C ASN A 67 -2.87 4.20 -16.59
N VAL A 68 -4.12 4.66 -16.57
CA VAL A 68 -5.20 3.95 -15.86
C VAL A 68 -5.43 2.56 -16.47
N LEU A 69 -5.43 2.44 -17.79
CA LEU A 69 -5.59 1.15 -18.47
C LEU A 69 -4.42 0.21 -18.18
N GLU A 70 -3.18 0.71 -18.25
CA GLU A 70 -1.98 -0.09 -18.02
C GLU A 70 -1.90 -0.60 -16.57
N GLU A 71 -2.10 0.28 -15.59
CA GLU A 71 -2.01 -0.09 -14.18
C GLU A 71 -3.17 -0.97 -13.73
N CYS A 72 -4.40 -0.66 -14.15
CA CYS A 72 -5.57 -1.41 -13.72
C CYS A 72 -5.68 -2.78 -14.39
N ARG A 73 -5.09 -2.97 -15.57
CA ARG A 73 -5.03 -4.28 -16.24
C ARG A 73 -4.13 -5.28 -15.49
N LYS A 74 -3.15 -4.81 -14.71
CA LYS A 74 -2.28 -5.67 -13.88
C LYS A 74 -3.06 -6.36 -12.75
N LEU A 75 -4.18 -5.80 -12.32
CA LEU A 75 -5.04 -6.38 -11.28
C LEU A 75 -5.97 -7.41 -11.89
N LYS A 76 -5.87 -8.69 -11.48
CA LYS A 76 -6.64 -9.80 -12.07
C LYS A 76 -8.16 -9.59 -12.02
N ALA A 77 -8.68 -9.02 -10.93
CA ALA A 77 -10.10 -8.74 -10.76
C ALA A 77 -10.59 -7.65 -11.74
N ILE A 78 -9.80 -6.60 -11.92
CA ILE A 78 -10.14 -5.44 -12.74
C ILE A 78 -9.83 -5.65 -14.22
N GLY A 79 -8.79 -6.42 -14.55
CA GLY A 79 -8.34 -6.61 -15.93
C GLY A 79 -9.42 -7.18 -16.86
N ARG A 80 -10.33 -8.02 -16.35
CA ARG A 80 -11.49 -8.53 -17.10
C ARG A 80 -12.51 -7.44 -17.43
N ILE A 81 -12.75 -6.53 -16.49
CA ILE A 81 -13.68 -5.41 -16.66
C ILE A 81 -13.10 -4.44 -17.70
N VAL A 82 -11.80 -4.13 -17.58
CA VAL A 82 -11.11 -3.25 -18.54
C VAL A 82 -11.16 -3.82 -19.95
N SER A 83 -10.87 -5.12 -20.13
CA SER A 83 -10.95 -5.73 -21.47
C SER A 83 -12.37 -5.66 -22.05
N GLN A 84 -13.40 -5.94 -21.24
CA GLN A 84 -14.80 -5.85 -21.70
C GLN A 84 -15.20 -4.42 -22.10
N MET A 85 -14.70 -3.41 -21.39
CA MET A 85 -14.98 -2.01 -21.72
C MET A 85 -14.24 -1.52 -22.97
N LEU A 86 -13.09 -2.13 -23.30
CA LEU A 86 -12.34 -1.83 -24.52
C LEU A 86 -12.88 -2.57 -25.75
N ASP A 87 -13.33 -3.82 -25.57
CA ASP A 87 -13.84 -4.68 -26.67
C ASP A 87 -15.31 -4.37 -27.02
N GLY A 88 -16.03 -3.64 -26.17
CA GLY A 88 -17.43 -3.27 -26.36
C GLY A 88 -17.66 -1.98 -27.14
N GLN A 89 -16.64 -1.45 -27.82
CA GLN A 89 -16.69 -0.21 -28.61
C GLN A 89 -16.58 -0.48 -30.11
#